data_AF-A0A3D3DSJ8-F1
#
_entry.id   AF-A0A3D3DSJ8-F1
#
_cell.length_a   1.000
_cell.length_b   1.000
_cell.length_c   1.000
_cell.angle_alpha   90.00
_cell.angle_beta   90.00
_cell.angle_gamma   90.00
#
_symmetry.space_group_name_H-M   'P 1'
#
loop_
_entity.id
_entity.type
_entity.pdbx_description
1 polymer ?
#
loop_
_entity_poly.entity_id
_entity_poly.type
_entity_poly.pdbx_seq_one_letter_code
_entity_poly.pdbx_strand_id
1 'polypeptide(L)'
;MKKSLTIAIALVITTTGAMADIQAPPGSTQTSSRKLGRALSNILYGIVEIPEQIVRKSNQYGHKAGWSYGAVDGGRRMFKRLGYGFYELVTFHYPTYHGTFKAPYKRGGEDHRIEMNPHDGLSEFPPTLGAESFYHVRTQKW
;
A
#
# COMPACT_ATOMS: atom_id res chain seq x y z
N MET A 1 -3.89 21.50 28.92
CA MET A 1 -3.77 20.02 28.88
C MET A 1 -5.12 19.30 28.70
N LYS A 2 -6.19 19.66 29.42
CA LYS A 2 -7.49 18.95 29.31
C LYS A 2 -8.15 19.12 27.93
N LYS A 3 -8.17 20.35 27.39
CA LYS A 3 -8.82 20.68 26.10
C LYS A 3 -8.19 19.97 24.89
N SER A 4 -6.86 19.84 24.87
CA SER A 4 -6.13 19.17 23.78
C SER A 4 -6.41 17.66 23.75
N LEU A 5 -6.59 17.04 24.91
CA LEU A 5 -6.92 15.62 25.02
C LEU A 5 -8.35 15.34 24.53
N THR A 6 -9.31 16.21 24.86
CA THR A 6 -10.71 16.08 24.42
C THR A 6 -10.85 16.18 22.90
N ILE A 7 -10.09 17.08 22.28
CA ILE A 7 -10.07 17.25 20.82
C ILE A 7 -9.46 16.03 20.13
N ALA A 8 -8.37 15.47 20.69
CA ALA A 8 -7.75 14.26 20.15
C ALA A 8 -8.71 13.05 20.19
N ILE A 9 -9.47 12.89 21.28
CA ILE A 9 -10.44 11.80 21.43
C ILE A 9 -11.62 11.97 20.47
N ALA A 10 -12.13 13.20 20.31
CA ALA A 10 -13.21 13.49 19.36
C ALA A 10 -12.80 13.19 17.91
N LEU A 11 -11.55 13.50 17.55
CA LEU A 11 -10.99 13.17 16.23
C LEU A 11 -10.99 11.65 16.00
N VAL A 12 -10.52 10.86 16.97
CA VAL A 12 -10.46 9.39 16.88
C VAL A 12 -11.86 8.79 16.68
N ILE A 13 -12.86 9.27 17.41
CA ILE A 13 -14.23 8.73 17.33
C ILE A 13 -14.86 9.04 15.97
N THR A 14 -14.72 10.27 15.48
CA THR A 14 -15.31 10.67 14.18
C THR A 14 -14.64 9.98 12.97
N THR A 15 -13.38 9.54 13.10
CA THR A 15 -12.73 8.74 12.05
C THR A 15 -13.21 7.29 11.97
N THR A 16 -13.94 6.77 12.98
CA THR A 16 -14.27 5.34 13.08
C THR A 16 -15.67 4.92 12.60
N GLY A 17 -16.58 5.85 12.28
CA GLY A 17 -17.99 5.50 12.06
C GLY A 17 -18.62 6.07 10.79
N ALA A 18 -18.50 5.37 9.67
CA ALA A 18 -19.46 5.43 8.56
C ALA A 18 -19.35 4.17 7.70
N MET A 19 -20.18 3.17 7.97
CA MET A 19 -20.35 1.97 7.14
C MET A 19 -21.81 1.95 6.67
N ALA A 20 -22.01 2.15 5.37
CA ALA A 20 -23.28 1.88 4.70
C ALA A 20 -22.97 1.21 3.35
N ASP A 21 -23.61 0.07 3.11
CA ASP A 21 -23.50 -0.76 1.91
C ASP A 21 -24.90 -0.98 1.33
N ILE A 22 -25.01 -0.89 0.00
CA ILE A 22 -25.89 -1.63 -0.92
C ILE A 22 -25.41 -1.17 -2.30
N GLN A 23 -24.57 -1.99 -2.95
CA GLN A 23 -23.85 -1.69 -4.20
C GLN A 23 -22.81 -0.59 -4.08
N ALA A 24 -21.79 -0.85 -3.25
CA ALA A 24 -20.64 0.03 -3.16
C ALA A 24 -19.96 0.15 -4.55
N PRO A 25 -19.94 1.33 -5.19
CA PRO A 25 -19.24 1.51 -6.46
C PRO A 25 -17.76 1.12 -6.28
N PRO A 26 -17.03 0.70 -7.34
CA PRO A 26 -15.65 0.22 -7.20
C PRO A 26 -14.70 1.24 -6.53
N GLY A 27 -15.05 2.54 -6.54
CA GLY A 27 -14.33 3.60 -5.82
C GLY A 27 -14.68 3.76 -4.34
N SER A 28 -15.70 3.09 -3.81
CA SER A 28 -16.14 3.16 -2.40
C SER A 28 -15.05 2.71 -1.42
N THR A 29 -14.23 1.76 -1.84
CA THR A 29 -13.12 1.25 -1.04
C THR A 29 -11.89 2.16 -1.07
N GLN A 30 -11.86 3.16 -1.96
CA GLN A 30 -10.77 4.11 -2.14
C GLN A 30 -11.12 5.42 -1.42
N THR A 31 -10.81 5.47 -0.13
CA THR A 31 -11.06 6.64 0.73
C THR A 31 -9.78 7.45 0.97
N SER A 32 -9.94 8.70 1.41
CA SER A 32 -8.82 9.54 1.87
C SER A 32 -8.03 8.87 3.00
N SER A 33 -8.71 8.17 3.91
CA SER A 33 -8.08 7.40 4.99
C SER A 33 -7.25 6.23 4.46
N ARG A 34 -7.71 5.50 3.44
CA ARG A 34 -6.94 4.42 2.81
C ARG A 34 -5.71 4.98 2.08
N LYS A 35 -5.85 6.11 1.41
CA LYS A 35 -4.72 6.83 0.79
C LYS A 35 -3.69 7.28 1.83
N LEU A 36 -4.12 7.81 2.97
CA LEU A 36 -3.23 8.12 4.09
C LEU A 36 -2.53 6.87 4.65
N GLY A 37 -3.28 5.78 4.87
CA GLY A 37 -2.73 4.52 5.32
C GLY A 37 -1.68 3.96 4.36
N ARG A 38 -1.92 4.03 3.05
CA ARG A 38 -0.96 3.67 2.01
C ARG A 38 0.27 4.57 2.01
N ALA A 39 0.08 5.89 2.17
CA ALA A 39 1.16 6.85 2.26
C ALA A 39 2.11 6.54 3.44
N LEU A 40 1.55 6.37 4.63
CA LEU A 40 2.30 6.01 5.84
C LEU A 40 2.99 4.65 5.70
N SER A 41 2.27 3.66 5.17
CA SER A 41 2.82 2.32 4.96
C SER A 41 4.01 2.33 4.00
N ASN A 42 3.90 3.06 2.87
CA ASN A 42 5.01 3.23 1.94
C ASN A 42 6.23 3.92 2.54
N ILE A 43 6.04 4.90 3.43
CA ILE A 43 7.13 5.61 4.12
C ILE A 43 7.82 4.69 5.13
N LEU A 44 7.03 4.01 5.97
CA LEU A 44 7.56 3.20 7.08
C LEU A 44 8.12 1.86 6.62
N TYR A 45 7.42 1.19 5.70
CA TYR A 45 7.70 -0.18 5.29
C TYR A 45 8.21 -0.30 3.85
N GLY A 46 8.41 0.82 3.13
CA GLY A 46 8.96 0.80 1.77
C GLY A 46 10.35 0.15 1.67
N ILE A 47 11.13 0.15 2.77
CA ILE A 47 12.46 -0.49 2.85
C ILE A 47 12.40 -2.02 2.69
N VAL A 48 11.25 -2.63 3.01
CA VAL A 48 11.03 -4.09 2.93
C VAL A 48 11.12 -4.62 1.49
N GLU A 49 10.96 -3.75 0.49
CA GLU A 49 11.20 -4.11 -0.91
C GLU A 49 12.61 -4.66 -1.16
N ILE A 50 13.63 -4.17 -0.46
CA ILE A 50 15.02 -4.61 -0.69
C ILE A 50 15.21 -6.09 -0.33
N PRO A 51 15.01 -6.52 0.93
CA PRO A 51 15.19 -7.93 1.29
C PRO A 51 14.23 -8.84 0.53
N GLU A 52 12.99 -8.41 0.29
CA GLU A 52 12.01 -9.22 -0.44
C GLU A 52 12.42 -9.45 -1.90
N GLN A 53 12.88 -8.43 -2.61
CA GLN A 53 13.35 -8.62 -3.99
C GLN A 53 14.62 -9.49 -4.05
N ILE A 54 15.51 -9.41 -3.05
CA ILE A 54 16.70 -10.28 -3.00
C ILE A 54 16.28 -11.74 -2.89
N VAL A 55 15.38 -12.08 -1.96
CA VAL A 55 14.89 -13.46 -1.77
C VAL A 55 14.14 -13.93 -3.01
N ARG A 56 13.22 -13.12 -3.54
CA ARG A 56 12.42 -13.51 -4.70
C ARG A 56 13.26 -13.75 -5.95
N LYS A 57 14.23 -12.87 -6.23
CA LYS A 57 15.14 -13.03 -7.37
C LYS A 57 16.16 -14.14 -7.14
N SER A 58 16.55 -14.41 -5.89
CA SER A 58 17.36 -15.58 -5.54
C SER A 58 16.63 -16.88 -5.89
N ASN A 59 15.34 -16.98 -5.57
CA ASN A 59 14.52 -18.16 -5.87
C ASN A 59 14.25 -18.34 -7.37
N GLN A 60 14.19 -17.24 -8.13
CA GLN A 60 13.87 -17.28 -9.57
C GLN A 60 15.10 -17.44 -10.47
N TYR A 61 16.22 -16.80 -10.11
CA TYR A 61 17.40 -16.66 -10.97
C TYR A 61 18.71 -17.08 -10.30
N GLY A 62 18.66 -17.53 -9.04
CA GLY A 62 19.81 -17.94 -8.24
C GLY A 62 20.38 -16.82 -7.36
N HIS A 63 21.14 -17.22 -6.34
CA HIS A 63 21.64 -16.33 -5.27
C HIS A 63 22.45 -15.12 -5.77
N LYS A 64 23.25 -15.29 -6.83
CA LYS A 64 24.03 -14.19 -7.41
C LYS A 64 23.14 -13.13 -8.05
N ALA A 65 22.06 -13.55 -8.72
CA ALA A 65 21.06 -12.65 -9.28
C ALA A 65 20.20 -12.00 -8.18
N GLY A 66 19.95 -12.70 -7.07
CA GLY A 66 19.31 -12.12 -5.89
C GLY A 66 20.06 -10.90 -5.35
N TRP A 67 21.35 -11.06 -5.05
CA TRP A 67 22.16 -9.98 -4.47
C TRP A 67 22.52 -8.85 -5.44
N SER A 68 22.53 -9.11 -6.75
CA SER A 68 22.79 -8.08 -7.76
C SER A 68 21.49 -7.46 -8.27
N TYR A 69 20.76 -8.19 -9.11
CA TYR A 69 19.52 -7.75 -9.72
C TYR A 69 18.40 -7.50 -8.69
N GLY A 70 18.23 -8.39 -7.71
CA GLY A 70 17.22 -8.25 -6.66
C GLY A 70 17.45 -7.03 -5.76
N ALA A 71 18.69 -6.79 -5.32
CA ALA A 71 19.02 -5.62 -4.51
C ALA A 71 18.77 -4.29 -5.25
N VAL A 72 19.16 -4.21 -6.53
CA VAL A 72 18.95 -3.02 -7.37
C VAL A 72 17.46 -2.79 -7.66
N ASP A 73 16.71 -3.84 -8.01
CA ASP A 73 15.27 -3.75 -8.26
C ASP A 73 14.52 -3.35 -6.97
N GLY A 74 14.89 -3.94 -5.83
CA GLY A 74 14.34 -3.62 -4.51
C GLY A 74 14.60 -2.17 -4.11
N GLY A 75 15.83 -1.67 -4.30
CA GLY A 75 16.17 -0.27 -4.04
C GLY A 75 15.36 0.70 -4.90
N ARG A 76 15.24 0.42 -6.21
CA ARG A 76 14.41 1.21 -7.13
C ARG A 76 12.94 1.21 -6.71
N ARG A 77 12.39 0.10 -6.24
CA ARG A 77 11.01 -0.01 -5.73
C ARG A 77 10.83 0.76 -4.43
N MET A 78 11.77 0.65 -3.48
CA MET A 78 11.79 1.42 -2.24
C MET A 78 11.72 2.93 -2.52
N PHE A 79 12.59 3.46 -3.38
CA PHE A 79 12.58 4.90 -3.69
C PHE A 79 11.26 5.36 -4.32
N LYS A 80 10.66 4.55 -5.18
CA LYS A 80 9.33 4.85 -5.73
C LYS A 80 8.27 4.86 -4.63
N ARG A 81 8.28 3.87 -3.72
CA ARG A 81 7.35 3.85 -2.58
C ARG A 81 7.52 5.07 -1.71
N LEU A 82 8.75 5.45 -1.36
CA LEU A 82 9.02 6.67 -0.59
C LEU A 82 8.49 7.92 -1.32
N GLY A 83 8.79 8.08 -2.61
CA GLY A 83 8.31 9.21 -3.40
C GLY A 83 6.79 9.31 -3.45
N TYR A 84 6.11 8.19 -3.72
CA TYR A 84 4.65 8.13 -3.69
C TYR A 84 4.08 8.28 -2.28
N GLY A 85 4.77 7.77 -1.26
CA GLY A 85 4.41 7.92 0.14
C GLY A 85 4.37 9.38 0.56
N PHE A 86 5.43 10.16 0.29
CA PHE A 86 5.43 11.59 0.57
C PHE A 86 4.42 12.37 -0.29
N TYR A 87 4.29 12.01 -1.57
CA TYR A 87 3.29 12.63 -2.45
C TYR A 87 1.85 12.40 -1.94
N GLU A 88 1.52 11.17 -1.58
CA GLU A 88 0.19 10.82 -1.06
C GLU A 88 -0.03 11.34 0.36
N LEU A 89 1.02 11.47 1.19
CA LEU A 89 0.94 12.06 2.52
C LEU A 89 0.56 13.53 2.46
N VAL A 90 1.10 14.29 1.50
CA VAL A 90 0.76 15.71 1.32
C VAL A 90 -0.62 15.86 0.66
N THR A 91 -0.95 14.97 -0.27
CA THR A 91 -2.17 15.07 -1.08
C THR A 91 -3.32 14.19 -0.59
N PHE A 92 -3.24 13.61 0.60
CA PHE A 92 -4.18 12.57 1.06
C PHE A 92 -5.64 13.01 1.07
N HIS A 93 -5.87 14.31 1.32
CA HIS A 93 -7.21 14.91 1.35
C HIS A 93 -7.81 15.11 -0.05
N TYR A 94 -6.96 15.17 -1.09
CA TYR A 94 -7.38 15.44 -2.46
C TYR A 94 -7.39 14.16 -3.33
N PRO A 95 -8.42 13.99 -4.19
CA PRO A 95 -8.48 12.90 -5.15
C PRO A 95 -7.56 13.20 -6.34
N THR A 96 -6.29 12.85 -6.20
CA THR A 96 -5.24 13.25 -7.17
C THR A 96 -5.09 12.34 -8.39
N TYR A 97 -5.73 11.17 -8.40
CA TYR A 97 -5.58 10.21 -9.49
C TYR A 97 -6.94 9.88 -10.11
N HIS A 98 -7.18 10.33 -11.35
CA HIS A 98 -8.44 10.16 -12.07
C HIS A 98 -9.68 10.61 -11.27
N GLY A 99 -9.55 11.66 -10.44
CA GLY A 99 -10.64 12.11 -9.57
C GLY A 99 -11.00 11.11 -8.46
N THR A 100 -10.11 10.15 -8.15
CA THR A 100 -10.27 9.16 -7.08
C THR A 100 -9.07 9.14 -6.13
N PHE A 101 -9.19 8.40 -5.03
CA PHE A 101 -8.10 8.12 -4.08
C PHE A 101 -7.27 6.88 -4.44
N LYS A 102 -7.44 6.35 -5.65
CA LYS A 102 -6.71 5.17 -6.14
C LYS A 102 -5.21 5.45 -6.30
N ALA A 103 -4.40 4.41 -6.11
CA ALA A 103 -2.95 4.52 -6.24
C ALA A 103 -2.53 4.87 -7.68
N PRO A 104 -1.60 5.81 -7.88
CA PRO A 104 -1.18 6.29 -9.22
C PRO A 104 -0.18 5.37 -9.95
N TYR A 105 -0.02 4.12 -9.52
CA TYR A 105 0.98 3.22 -10.08
C TYR A 105 0.53 2.75 -11.48
N LYS A 106 1.24 3.17 -12.54
CA LYS A 106 0.91 2.89 -13.97
C LYS A 106 0.90 1.40 -14.40
N ARG A 107 1.29 0.49 -13.50
CA ARG A 107 1.09 -0.97 -13.59
C ARG A 107 0.75 -1.55 -12.21
N GLY A 108 0.09 -0.77 -11.35
CA GLY A 108 -0.41 -1.28 -10.08
C GLY A 108 -1.48 -2.32 -10.37
N GLY A 109 -1.43 -3.45 -9.67
CA GLY A 109 -2.33 -4.59 -9.85
C GLY A 109 -3.77 -4.16 -10.12
N GLU A 110 -4.41 -4.90 -11.02
CA GLU A 110 -5.83 -4.74 -11.32
C GLU A 110 -6.62 -4.50 -10.03
N ASP A 111 -7.55 -3.56 -10.15
CA ASP A 111 -8.28 -2.81 -9.12
C ASP A 111 -8.81 -3.59 -7.90
N HIS A 112 -8.77 -4.92 -7.90
CA HIS A 112 -9.30 -5.78 -6.84
C HIS A 112 -8.50 -7.10 -6.67
N ARG A 113 -7.30 -7.22 -7.26
CA ARG A 113 -6.44 -8.40 -7.13
C ARG A 113 -5.22 -8.10 -6.28
N ILE A 114 -5.19 -8.70 -5.09
CA ILE A 114 -4.05 -8.64 -4.15
C ILE A 114 -2.85 -9.42 -4.73
N GLU A 115 -3.11 -10.40 -5.59
CA GLU A 115 -2.09 -11.18 -6.30
C GLU A 115 -1.64 -10.45 -7.56
N MET A 116 -0.83 -9.42 -7.35
CA MET A 116 -0.01 -8.90 -8.42
C MET A 116 1.15 -9.87 -8.65
N ASN A 117 1.38 -10.30 -9.90
CA ASN A 117 2.64 -10.97 -10.23
C ASN A 117 3.75 -10.00 -9.80
N PRO A 118 4.63 -10.38 -8.87
CA PRO A 118 5.57 -9.44 -8.27
C PRO A 118 6.54 -8.80 -9.31
N HIS A 119 6.58 -9.32 -10.54
CA HIS A 119 7.29 -8.74 -11.69
C HIS A 119 6.62 -7.51 -12.32
N ASP A 120 5.32 -7.29 -12.14
CA ASP A 120 4.56 -6.35 -12.97
C ASP A 120 4.55 -4.90 -12.47
N GLY A 121 5.16 -4.60 -11.31
CA GLY A 121 5.16 -3.27 -10.68
C GLY A 121 5.00 -3.28 -9.15
N LEU A 122 4.45 -2.19 -8.59
CA LEU A 122 4.24 -2.01 -7.14
C LEU A 122 2.82 -2.41 -6.75
N SER A 123 2.70 -3.26 -5.72
CA SER A 123 1.45 -3.49 -5.00
C SER A 123 0.99 -2.25 -4.24
N GLU A 124 -0.32 -2.18 -3.93
CA GLU A 124 -0.91 -1.06 -3.19
C GLU A 124 -0.14 -0.77 -1.89
N PHE A 125 0.09 -1.81 -1.09
CA PHE A 125 0.89 -1.76 0.13
C PHE A 125 2.26 -2.41 -0.08
N PRO A 126 3.28 -2.03 0.69
CA PRO A 126 4.59 -2.69 0.70
C PRO A 126 4.48 -4.21 0.91
N PRO A 127 5.41 -4.99 0.35
CA PRO A 127 5.46 -6.41 0.58
C PRO A 127 5.71 -6.68 2.07
N THR A 128 5.18 -7.79 2.54
CA THR A 128 5.45 -8.26 3.90
C THR A 128 6.69 -9.13 3.90
N LEU A 129 7.47 -9.04 4.97
CA LEU A 129 8.51 -10.04 5.23
C LEU A 129 7.76 -11.34 5.57
N GLY A 130 8.07 -12.45 4.91
CA GLY A 130 7.31 -13.72 4.92
C GLY A 130 7.00 -14.39 6.28
N ALA A 131 7.16 -13.69 7.40
CA ALA A 131 6.60 -14.01 8.71
C ALA A 131 5.11 -13.59 8.85
N GLU A 132 4.58 -12.75 7.96
CA GLU A 132 3.16 -12.38 7.95
C GLU A 132 2.37 -13.27 6.98
N SER A 133 1.68 -14.27 7.53
CA SER A 133 0.79 -15.16 6.78
C SER A 133 -0.46 -14.42 6.32
N PHE A 134 -0.58 -14.14 5.02
CA PHE A 134 -1.88 -13.82 4.43
C PHE A 134 -2.65 -15.11 4.15
N TYR A 135 -3.58 -15.47 5.03
CA TYR A 135 -4.67 -16.35 4.62
C TYR A 135 -5.63 -15.53 3.76
N HIS A 136 -5.49 -15.60 2.44
CA HIS A 136 -6.54 -15.17 1.53
C HIS A 136 -7.64 -16.23 1.56
N VAL A 137 -8.66 -16.02 2.40
CA VAL A 137 -9.93 -16.70 2.17
C VAL A 137 -10.48 -16.09 0.89
N ARG A 138 -10.70 -16.93 -0.14
CA ARG A 138 -11.51 -16.57 -1.31
C ARG A 138 -12.97 -16.40 -0.86
N THR A 139 -13.24 -15.39 -0.04
CA THR A 139 -14.61 -14.99 0.27
C THR A 139 -14.99 -13.97 -0.78
N GLN A 140 -15.96 -14.33 -1.63
CA GLN A 140 -16.77 -13.35 -2.32
C GLN A 140 -17.32 -12.40 -1.26
N LYS A 141 -16.82 -11.17 -1.25
CA LYS A 141 -17.45 -10.09 -0.51
C LYS A 141 -18.57 -9.56 -1.40
N TRP A 142 -19.77 -9.60 -0.84
CA TRP A 142 -21.02 -9.14 -1.42
C TRP A 142 -20.96 -7.65 -1.75
#